data_AF-A0A7W4GRB2-F1
#
_entry.id   AF-A0A7W4GRB2-F1
#
_cell.length_a   1.000
_cell.length_b   1.000
_cell.length_c   1.000
_cell.angle_alpha   90.00
_cell.angle_beta   90.00
_cell.angle_gamma   90.00
#
_symmetry.space_group_name_H-M   'P 1'
#
loop_
_entity.id
_entity.type
_entity.pdbx_description
1 polymer ?
#
loop_
_entity_poly.entity_id
_entity_poly.type
_entity_poly.pdbx_seq_one_letter_code
_entity_poly.pdbx_strand_id
1 'polypeptide(L)'
;MIASDPDAPEASDDQLAQAKPFTEAFPALAEAMRKNVGGRPKAENPKVAVSLRLDQDVVARFKASGPGWQTRINSALRDAAGL
;
A
#
# COMPACT_ATOMS: atom_id res chain seq x y z
N MET A 1 -14.46 24.23 12.08
CA MET A 1 -13.45 24.99 11.32
C MET A 1 -12.09 24.65 11.90
N ILE A 2 -11.10 24.38 11.05
CA ILE A 2 -9.71 24.21 11.49
C ILE A 2 -9.19 25.62 11.82
N ALA A 3 -8.57 25.80 12.98
CA ALA A 3 -8.01 27.10 13.38
C ALA A 3 -6.77 27.40 12.53
N SER A 4 -6.59 28.66 12.13
CA SER A 4 -5.41 29.08 11.37
C SER A 4 -4.15 28.96 12.24
N ASP A 5 -3.14 28.26 11.71
CA ASP A 5 -1.84 28.10 12.33
C ASP A 5 -0.99 29.37 12.07
N PRO A 6 -0.57 30.13 13.10
CA PRO A 6 0.22 31.34 12.92
C PRO A 6 1.58 31.08 12.26
N ASP A 7 2.12 29.86 12.37
CA ASP A 7 3.40 29.48 11.77
C ASP A 7 3.25 28.94 10.34
N ALA A 8 2.03 28.66 9.90
CA ALA A 8 1.70 28.19 8.56
C ALA A 8 0.51 28.97 7.98
N PRO A 9 0.70 30.27 7.67
CA PRO A 9 -0.34 31.06 7.03
C PRO A 9 -0.70 30.48 5.66
N GLU A 10 -1.96 30.69 5.25
CA GLU A 10 -2.44 30.30 3.93
C GLU A 10 -1.63 31.00 2.82
N ALA A 11 -1.37 30.28 1.73
CA ALA A 11 -0.65 30.84 0.59
C ALA A 11 -1.47 31.95 -0.08
N SER A 12 -0.82 33.06 -0.42
CA SER A 12 -1.45 34.14 -1.20
C SER A 12 -1.53 33.81 -2.70
N ASP A 13 -2.41 34.49 -3.42
CA ASP A 13 -2.56 34.32 -4.87
C ASP A 13 -1.26 34.61 -5.64
N ASP A 14 -0.49 35.62 -5.20
CA ASP A 14 0.81 35.95 -5.79
C ASP A 14 1.86 34.87 -5.53
N GLN A 15 1.82 34.22 -4.36
CA GLN A 15 2.71 33.10 -4.04
C GLN A 15 2.36 31.86 -4.87
N LEU A 16 1.06 31.60 -5.08
CA LEU A 16 0.57 30.53 -5.94
C LEU A 16 0.96 30.77 -7.41
N ALA A 17 0.89 32.01 -7.89
CA ALA A 17 1.29 32.37 -9.26
C ALA A 17 2.79 32.10 -9.53
N GLN A 18 3.62 32.10 -8.48
CA GLN A 18 5.06 31.80 -8.56
C GLN A 18 5.39 30.32 -8.34
N ALA A 19 4.39 29.46 -8.12
CA ALA A 19 4.60 28.04 -7.89
C ALA A 19 5.28 27.38 -9.10
N LYS A 20 6.22 26.49 -8.83
CA LYS A 20 6.94 25.71 -9.83
C LYS A 20 6.62 24.23 -9.68
N PRO A 21 6.58 23.46 -10.78
CA PRO A 21 6.53 22.01 -10.69
C PRO A 21 7.68 21.49 -9.81
N PHE A 22 7.38 20.49 -8.97
CA PHE A 22 8.37 19.89 -8.05
C PHE A 22 9.64 19.44 -8.79
N THR A 23 9.50 18.93 -10.01
CA THR A 23 10.61 18.50 -10.87
C THR A 23 11.54 19.63 -11.28
N GLU A 24 11.03 20.85 -11.36
CA GLU A 24 11.81 22.05 -11.69
C GLU A 24 12.40 22.69 -10.44
N ALA A 25 11.65 22.71 -9.34
CA ALA A 25 12.14 23.24 -8.07
C ALA A 25 13.24 22.37 -7.44
N PHE A 26 13.15 21.04 -7.59
CA PHE A 26 14.07 20.07 -6.98
C PHE A 26 14.51 18.98 -7.97
N PRO A 27 15.30 19.32 -9.01
CA PRO A 27 15.62 18.41 -10.10
C PRO A 27 16.40 17.17 -9.62
N ALA A 28 17.40 17.34 -8.75
CA ALA A 28 18.21 16.24 -8.23
C ALA A 28 17.39 15.27 -7.36
N LEU A 29 16.48 15.79 -6.53
CA LEU A 29 15.61 14.96 -5.71
C LEU A 29 14.56 14.24 -6.56
N ALA A 30 13.98 14.90 -7.55
CA ALA A 30 13.05 14.28 -8.49
C ALA A 30 13.72 13.14 -9.28
N GLU A 31 14.98 13.29 -9.68
CA GLU A 31 15.75 12.23 -10.33
C GLU A 31 16.04 11.05 -9.39
N ALA A 32 16.46 11.34 -8.14
CA ALA A 32 16.69 10.32 -7.13
C ALA A 32 15.41 9.55 -6.78
N MET A 33 14.29 10.24 -6.69
CA MET A 33 12.98 9.63 -6.49
C MET A 33 12.64 8.72 -7.67
N ARG A 34 12.74 9.18 -8.93
CA ARG A 34 12.50 8.37 -10.14
C ARG A 34 13.31 7.07 -10.16
N LYS A 35 14.58 7.13 -9.76
CA LYS A 35 15.46 5.95 -9.64
C LYS A 35 14.97 4.94 -8.59
N ASN A 36 14.25 5.42 -7.56
CA ASN A 36 13.66 4.64 -6.49
C ASN A 36 12.14 4.45 -6.61
N VAL A 37 11.51 4.80 -7.75
CA VAL A 37 10.07 4.58 -8.01
C VAL A 37 9.73 3.10 -8.22
N GLY A 38 10.74 2.24 -8.37
CA GLY A 38 10.53 0.79 -8.27
C GLY A 38 10.02 0.49 -6.87
N GLY A 39 8.70 0.32 -6.73
CA GLY A 39 8.07 -0.03 -5.46
C GLY A 39 8.67 -1.30 -4.85
N ARG A 40 8.05 -1.81 -3.78
CA ARG A 40 8.52 -3.02 -3.11
C ARG A 40 8.88 -4.09 -4.15
N PRO A 41 10.11 -4.67 -4.12
CA PRO A 41 10.57 -5.58 -5.16
C PRO A 41 9.53 -6.63 -5.48
N LYS A 42 9.31 -6.90 -6.78
CA LYS A 42 8.35 -7.93 -7.20
C LYS A 42 8.79 -9.25 -6.57
N ALA A 43 7.90 -9.88 -5.81
CA ALA A 43 8.18 -11.22 -5.27
C ALA A 43 8.44 -12.18 -6.44
N GLU A 44 9.44 -13.05 -6.31
CA GLU A 44 9.77 -14.05 -7.34
C GLU A 44 8.57 -14.96 -7.63
N ASN A 45 7.85 -15.36 -6.57
CA ASN A 45 6.66 -16.19 -6.63
C ASN A 45 5.49 -15.49 -5.92
N PRO A 46 4.77 -14.56 -6.58
CA PRO A 46 3.64 -13.89 -5.97
C PRO A 46 2.47 -14.86 -5.78
N LYS A 47 1.65 -14.64 -4.75
CA LYS A 47 0.40 -15.38 -4.56
C LYS A 47 -0.54 -15.09 -5.75
N VAL A 48 -1.17 -16.13 -6.27
CA VAL A 48 -2.20 -15.99 -7.32
C VAL A 48 -3.54 -15.72 -6.65
N ALA A 49 -4.20 -14.62 -7.00
CA ALA A 49 -5.56 -14.34 -6.54
C ALA A 49 -6.55 -15.18 -7.34
N VAL A 50 -7.26 -16.09 -6.66
CA VAL A 50 -8.29 -16.96 -7.26
C VAL A 50 -9.62 -16.78 -6.54
N SER A 51 -10.73 -16.96 -7.27
CA SER A 51 -12.05 -17.07 -6.66
C SER A 51 -12.34 -18.54 -6.37
N LEU A 52 -12.44 -18.90 -5.09
CA LEU A 52 -12.71 -20.27 -4.62
C LEU A 52 -13.90 -20.25 -3.68
N ARG A 53 -14.84 -21.18 -3.88
CA ARG A 53 -15.93 -21.43 -2.93
C ARG A 53 -15.48 -22.49 -1.93
N LEU A 54 -15.63 -22.19 -0.65
CA LEU A 54 -15.33 -23.08 0.47
C LEU A 54 -16.58 -23.22 1.31
N ASP A 55 -16.69 -24.35 2.02
CA ASP A 55 -17.78 -24.56 2.96
C ASP A 55 -17.77 -23.48 4.07
N GLN A 56 -18.97 -23.12 4.52
CA GLN A 56 -19.16 -22.00 5.44
C GLN A 56 -18.45 -22.24 6.79
N ASP A 57 -18.51 -23.47 7.29
CA ASP A 57 -17.90 -23.90 8.55
C ASP A 57 -16.37 -23.84 8.50
N VAL A 58 -15.76 -24.20 7.37
CA VAL A 58 -14.31 -24.04 7.12
C VAL A 58 -13.92 -22.58 7.24
N VAL A 59 -14.61 -21.69 6.53
CA VAL A 59 -14.30 -20.24 6.58
C VAL A 59 -14.52 -19.68 7.98
N ALA A 60 -15.59 -20.08 8.67
CA ALA A 60 -15.89 -19.66 10.04
C ALA A 60 -14.79 -20.11 11.02
N ARG A 61 -14.35 -21.37 10.93
CA ARG A 61 -13.28 -21.93 11.77
C ARG A 61 -11.98 -21.16 11.63
N PHE A 62 -11.57 -20.84 10.40
CA PHE A 62 -10.36 -20.04 10.21
C PHE A 62 -10.57 -18.59 10.67
N LYS A 63 -11.67 -17.92 10.35
CA LYS A 63 -11.92 -16.54 10.79
C LYS A 63 -11.94 -16.39 12.32
N ALA A 64 -12.45 -17.38 13.05
CA ALA A 64 -12.46 -17.38 14.52
C ALA A 64 -11.06 -17.31 15.14
N SER A 65 -10.01 -17.71 14.41
CA SER A 65 -8.62 -17.58 14.86
C SER A 65 -8.06 -16.14 14.77
N GLY A 66 -8.85 -15.17 14.32
CA GLY A 66 -8.49 -13.76 14.31
C GLY A 66 -7.62 -13.33 13.12
N PRO A 67 -6.89 -12.21 13.23
CA PRO A 67 -6.01 -11.70 12.18
C PRO A 67 -5.04 -12.77 11.65
N GLY A 68 -4.80 -12.77 10.35
CA GLY A 68 -3.95 -13.76 9.68
C GLY A 68 -4.63 -15.09 9.34
N TRP A 69 -5.96 -15.21 9.50
CA TRP A 69 -6.68 -16.45 9.16
C TRP A 69 -6.52 -16.87 7.69
N GLN A 70 -6.41 -15.92 6.77
CA GLN A 70 -6.14 -16.18 5.35
C GLN A 70 -4.75 -16.81 5.13
N THR A 71 -3.76 -16.43 5.94
CA THR A 71 -2.43 -17.06 5.90
C THR A 71 -2.51 -18.49 6.43
N ARG A 72 -3.26 -18.73 7.51
CA ARG A 72 -3.43 -20.06 8.09
C ARG A 72 -4.16 -21.02 7.15
N ILE A 73 -5.24 -20.58 6.50
CA ILE A 73 -5.94 -21.43 5.52
C ILE A 73 -5.05 -21.74 4.32
N ASN A 74 -4.26 -20.77 3.85
CA ASN A 74 -3.28 -21.03 2.79
C ASN A 74 -2.21 -22.04 3.23
N SER A 75 -1.74 -22.00 4.48
CA SER A 75 -0.81 -23.00 5.01
C SER A 75 -1.42 -24.39 5.00
N ALA A 76 -2.65 -24.54 5.49
CA ALA A 76 -3.34 -25.83 5.49
C ALA A 76 -3.52 -26.41 4.08
N LEU A 77 -3.79 -25.55 3.08
CA LEU A 77 -3.86 -25.96 1.68
C LEU A 77 -2.50 -26.43 1.12
N ARG A 78 -1.40 -25.80 1.55
CA ARG A 78 -0.04 -26.24 1.18
C ARG A 78 0.28 -27.59 1.80
N ASP A 79 0.04 -27.74 3.10
CA ASP A 79 0.28 -28.98 3.82
C ASP A 79 -0.51 -30.15 3.19
N ALA A 80 -1.79 -29.92 2.87
CA ALA A 80 -2.65 -30.90 2.21
C ALA A 80 -2.20 -31.25 0.77
N ALA A 81 -1.51 -30.33 0.09
CA ALA A 81 -0.95 -30.54 -1.24
C ALA A 81 0.49 -31.07 -1.22
N GLY A 82 1.11 -31.20 -0.04
CA GLY A 82 2.52 -31.60 0.12
C GLY A 82 3.53 -30.52 -0.29
N LEU A 83 3.21 -29.23 -0.08
CA LEU A 83 4.00 -28.05 -0.45
C LEU A 83 4.63 -27.29 0.72
#